data_AF-A0A7K2CC66-F1
#
_entry.id   AF-A0A7K2CC66-F1
#
_cell.length_a   1.000
_cell.length_b   1.000
_cell.length_c   1.000
_cell.angle_alpha   90.00
_cell.angle_beta   90.00
_cell.angle_gamma   90.00
#
_symmetry.space_group_name_H-M   'P 1'
#
loop_
_entity.id
_entity.type
_entity.pdbx_description
1 polymer ?
#
loop_
_entity_poly.entity_id
_entity_poly.type
_entity_poly.pdbx_seq_one_letter_code
_entity_poly.pdbx_strand_id
1 'polypeptide(L)'
;MFKMTQKGPGRFYREGISLLELAEQFPDEDSATQWFESVLWPNGRKCPRCHGDNTYETNNGNGMPYRCRKCKRYFSVKTGTVLQSTKLSLKKWVWAVFLELTSLKGVSSMKLHRDLKITQKNAWHMLHRIREGLFPRIMEAFEGPVEVDEAYIGGLEKNKHEDKKLNAGRGTVGKTAVMGVKDRDSNQIYAQVIEDNTKRTIQKIINETRSQDAPVFTDEHLSYEGLTNHTSVNHSQKQWAVSTMLGELAHTNGIESFWAVLKRAYHGTYHHLSKKHLNRYVTQFAGKHNLRDHDTIDQMRLAVAGMAGKQLRYKDLVS
;
A
#
# COMPACT_ATOMS: atom_id res chain seq x y z
N MET A 1 15.54 37.41 13.53
CA MET A 1 14.21 36.88 13.91
C MET A 1 13.78 35.88 12.84
N PHE A 2 14.17 34.61 13.01
CA PHE A 2 13.93 33.55 12.04
C PHE A 2 12.47 33.07 12.12
N LYS A 3 11.69 33.31 11.06
CA LYS A 3 10.38 32.66 10.87
C LYS A 3 10.62 31.20 10.49
N MET A 4 10.59 30.31 11.47
CA MET A 4 10.37 28.88 11.22
C MET A 4 8.91 28.70 10.81
N THR A 5 8.61 28.78 9.52
CA THR A 5 7.37 28.20 8.99
C THR A 5 7.52 26.69 9.01
N GLN A 6 6.91 26.02 9.99
CA GLN A 6 6.58 24.61 9.88
C GLN A 6 5.72 24.41 8.63
N LYS A 7 6.34 24.07 7.50
CA LYS A 7 5.64 23.54 6.34
C LYS A 7 5.20 22.12 6.73
N GLY A 8 3.98 21.99 7.23
CA GLY A 8 3.26 20.72 7.25
C GLY A 8 3.20 20.12 5.83
N PRO A 9 2.83 18.83 5.70
CA PRO A 9 2.96 18.07 4.46
C PRO A 9 2.34 18.84 3.29
N GLY A 10 3.15 19.02 2.26
CA GLY A 10 2.96 19.99 1.19
C GLY A 10 1.56 20.01 0.59
N ARG A 11 1.07 21.24 0.40
CA ARG A 11 0.08 21.60 -0.59
C ARG A 11 0.54 21.13 -1.98
N PHE A 12 0.02 20.01 -2.45
CA PHE A 12 -0.41 19.90 -3.83
C PHE A 12 -1.83 19.37 -3.78
N TYR A 13 -2.74 20.12 -4.39
CA TYR A 13 -4.11 19.72 -4.58
C TYR A 13 -4.06 18.34 -5.25
N ARG A 14 -4.63 17.32 -4.62
CA ARG A 14 -5.05 16.15 -5.38
C ARG A 14 -6.15 16.67 -6.30
N GLU A 15 -5.77 17.16 -7.47
CA GLU A 15 -6.72 17.37 -8.56
C GLU A 15 -7.34 16.00 -8.83
N GLY A 16 -8.64 15.91 -8.59
CA GLY A 16 -9.28 14.62 -8.53
C GLY A 16 -10.75 14.79 -8.29
N ILE A 17 -11.49 13.81 -8.80
CA ILE A 17 -12.94 13.76 -8.69
C ILE A 17 -13.38 13.88 -7.23
N SER A 18 -14.36 14.75 -7.00
CA SER A 18 -15.01 14.88 -5.70
C SER A 18 -15.90 13.68 -5.41
N LEU A 19 -16.35 13.59 -4.17
CA LEU A 19 -17.31 12.55 -3.77
C LEU A 19 -18.63 12.65 -4.55
N LEU A 20 -19.10 13.86 -4.88
CA LEU A 20 -20.37 14.06 -5.57
C LEU A 20 -20.25 13.71 -7.05
N GLU A 21 -19.19 14.15 -7.71
CA GLU A 21 -18.91 13.77 -9.11
C GLU A 21 -18.71 12.25 -9.25
N LEU A 22 -18.11 11.58 -8.26
CA LEU A 22 -18.03 10.11 -8.25
C LEU A 22 -19.42 9.47 -8.19
N ALA A 23 -20.34 10.04 -7.40
CA ALA A 23 -21.71 9.54 -7.32
C ALA A 23 -22.46 9.70 -8.66
N GLU A 24 -22.21 10.80 -9.37
CA GLU A 24 -22.76 11.08 -10.69
C GLU A 24 -22.17 10.17 -11.77
N GLN A 25 -20.87 9.85 -11.69
CA GLN A 25 -20.20 8.94 -12.62
C GLN A 25 -20.62 7.47 -12.42
N PHE A 26 -20.98 7.09 -11.19
CA PHE A 26 -21.36 5.71 -10.84
C PHE A 26 -22.76 5.65 -10.20
N PRO A 27 -23.82 5.99 -10.96
CA PRO A 27 -25.19 6.09 -10.43
C PRO A 27 -25.78 4.71 -10.09
N ASP A 28 -25.27 3.62 -10.65
CA ASP A 28 -25.84 2.27 -10.56
C ASP A 28 -24.77 1.16 -10.59
N GLU A 29 -25.22 -0.11 -10.61
CA GLU A 29 -24.32 -1.26 -10.67
C GLU A 29 -23.74 -1.48 -12.08
N ASP A 30 -24.44 -1.04 -13.13
CA ASP A 30 -24.04 -1.27 -14.52
C ASP A 30 -22.86 -0.36 -14.90
N SER A 31 -22.93 0.93 -14.56
CA SER A 31 -21.82 1.88 -14.69
C SER A 31 -20.55 1.39 -13.95
N ALA A 32 -20.72 0.87 -12.73
CA ALA A 32 -19.61 0.29 -11.98
C ALA A 32 -19.06 -0.97 -12.66
N THR A 33 -19.93 -1.86 -13.18
CA THR A 33 -19.53 -3.07 -13.88
C THR A 33 -18.71 -2.76 -15.14
N GLN A 34 -19.21 -1.85 -15.98
CA GLN A 34 -18.51 -1.40 -17.19
C GLN A 34 -17.14 -0.81 -16.87
N TRP A 35 -17.03 -0.02 -15.80
CA TRP A 35 -15.74 0.53 -15.38
C TRP A 35 -14.77 -0.55 -14.93
N PHE A 36 -15.19 -1.50 -14.08
CA PHE A 36 -14.33 -2.63 -13.70
C PHE A 36 -13.87 -3.45 -14.91
N GLU A 37 -14.74 -3.63 -15.91
CA GLU A 37 -14.41 -4.33 -17.15
C GLU A 37 -13.39 -3.55 -17.98
N SER A 38 -13.56 -2.24 -18.10
CA SER A 38 -12.61 -1.38 -18.81
C SER A 38 -11.20 -1.44 -18.18
N VAL A 39 -11.11 -1.57 -16.85
CA VAL A 39 -9.84 -1.62 -16.13
C VAL A 39 -9.21 -3.00 -16.17
N LEU A 40 -10.01 -4.05 -15.96
CA LEU A 40 -9.51 -5.43 -15.85
C LEU A 40 -9.34 -6.09 -17.22
N TRP A 41 -10.06 -5.64 -18.23
CA TRP A 41 -10.05 -6.15 -19.61
C TRP A 41 -9.84 -5.02 -20.64
N PRO A 42 -8.72 -4.27 -20.56
CA PRO A 42 -8.48 -3.13 -21.46
C PRO A 42 -8.42 -3.53 -22.94
N ASN A 43 -8.01 -4.77 -23.21
CA ASN A 43 -7.91 -5.34 -24.56
C ASN A 43 -9.06 -6.33 -24.87
N GLY A 44 -10.21 -6.12 -24.23
CA GLY A 44 -11.38 -6.97 -24.37
C GLY A 44 -11.42 -8.16 -23.40
N ARG A 45 -12.64 -8.67 -23.19
CA ARG A 45 -12.97 -9.74 -22.25
C ARG A 45 -12.23 -11.04 -22.57
N LYS A 46 -11.44 -11.53 -21.63
CA LYS A 46 -10.75 -12.83 -21.73
C LYS A 46 -11.28 -13.81 -20.68
N CYS A 47 -11.37 -15.08 -21.06
CA CYS A 47 -11.74 -16.12 -20.12
C CYS A 47 -10.64 -16.27 -19.04
N PRO A 48 -10.96 -16.13 -17.74
CA PRO A 48 -9.96 -16.19 -16.67
C PRO A 48 -9.34 -17.57 -16.47
N ARG A 49 -9.89 -18.62 -17.08
CA ARG A 49 -9.40 -20.00 -16.95
C ARG A 49 -8.50 -20.45 -18.10
N CYS A 50 -8.86 -20.10 -19.34
CA CYS A 50 -8.16 -20.59 -20.53
C CYS A 50 -7.56 -19.47 -21.37
N HIS A 51 -7.71 -18.22 -20.93
CA HIS A 51 -7.19 -16.99 -21.57
C HIS A 51 -7.69 -16.73 -23.00
N GLY A 52 -8.59 -17.56 -23.52
CA GLY A 52 -9.24 -17.36 -24.80
C GLY A 52 -10.21 -16.17 -24.78
N ASP A 53 -10.31 -15.52 -25.93
CA ASP A 53 -11.17 -14.38 -26.27
C ASP A 53 -12.58 -14.79 -26.69
N ASN A 54 -12.76 -16.03 -27.19
CA ASN A 54 -14.05 -16.57 -27.63
C ASN A 54 -15.04 -16.77 -26.46
N THR A 55 -15.72 -15.68 -26.10
CA THR A 55 -16.60 -15.52 -24.95
C THR A 55 -17.86 -14.75 -25.35
N TYR A 56 -18.99 -15.04 -24.70
CA TYR A 56 -20.26 -14.40 -25.01
C TYR A 56 -21.08 -14.13 -23.73
N GLU A 57 -22.03 -13.21 -23.84
CA GLU A 57 -22.96 -12.86 -22.76
C GLU A 57 -24.11 -13.83 -22.63
N THR A 58 -24.54 -14.08 -21.40
CA THR A 58 -25.62 -15.02 -21.09
C THR A 58 -26.22 -14.76 -19.71
N ASN A 59 -27.54 -14.94 -19.61
CA ASN A 59 -28.27 -14.81 -18.36
C ASN A 59 -28.33 -16.14 -17.56
N ASN A 60 -27.83 -17.25 -18.13
CA ASN A 60 -27.94 -18.58 -17.55
C ASN A 60 -26.84 -18.91 -16.51
N GLY A 61 -25.99 -17.93 -16.17
CA GLY A 61 -24.81 -18.13 -15.34
C GLY A 61 -24.98 -17.87 -13.84
N ASN A 62 -26.22 -17.76 -13.32
CA ASN A 62 -26.49 -17.48 -11.90
C ASN A 62 -25.69 -16.27 -11.37
N GLY A 63 -25.78 -15.12 -12.05
CA GLY A 63 -25.02 -13.90 -11.72
C GLY A 63 -23.60 -13.85 -12.30
N MET A 64 -23.23 -14.82 -13.14
CA MET A 64 -22.04 -14.77 -13.99
C MET A 64 -22.45 -14.50 -15.45
N PRO A 65 -22.38 -13.25 -15.92
CA PRO A 65 -22.95 -12.86 -17.20
C PRO A 65 -22.18 -13.37 -18.41
N TYR A 66 -20.99 -13.95 -18.23
CA TYR A 66 -20.13 -14.36 -19.35
C TYR A 66 -19.89 -15.86 -19.38
N ARG A 67 -19.86 -16.44 -20.58
CA ARG A 67 -19.49 -17.84 -20.79
C ARG A 67 -18.43 -17.98 -21.87
N CYS A 68 -17.42 -18.79 -21.59
CA CYS A 68 -16.38 -19.12 -22.57
C CYS A 68 -16.83 -20.28 -23.46
N ARG A 69 -16.69 -20.17 -24.79
CA ARG A 69 -17.02 -21.26 -25.71
C ARG A 69 -16.05 -22.43 -25.63
N LYS A 70 -14.76 -22.15 -25.41
CA LYS A 70 -13.70 -23.16 -25.32
C LYS A 70 -13.81 -24.02 -24.06
N CYS A 71 -13.81 -23.42 -22.87
CA CYS A 71 -13.84 -24.16 -21.61
C CYS A 71 -15.25 -24.35 -21.02
N LYS A 72 -16.29 -23.80 -21.67
CA LYS A 72 -17.72 -23.88 -21.29
C LYS A 72 -18.06 -23.31 -19.90
N ARG A 73 -17.12 -22.65 -19.22
CA ARG A 73 -17.30 -22.08 -17.87
C ARG A 73 -17.94 -20.70 -17.92
N TYR A 74 -18.80 -20.45 -16.95
CA TYR A 74 -19.32 -19.13 -16.63
C TYR A 74 -18.30 -18.35 -15.81
N PHE A 75 -18.26 -17.04 -16.00
CA PHE A 75 -17.43 -16.11 -15.25
C PHE A 75 -18.05 -14.71 -15.25
N SER A 76 -17.50 -13.84 -14.42
CA SER A 76 -17.79 -12.40 -14.39
C SER A 76 -16.49 -11.61 -14.30
N VAL A 77 -16.56 -10.29 -14.38
CA VAL A 77 -15.41 -9.39 -14.13
C VAL A 77 -14.75 -9.62 -12.76
N LYS A 78 -15.49 -10.22 -11.81
CA LYS A 78 -14.99 -10.58 -10.48
C LYS A 78 -14.14 -11.86 -10.47
N THR A 79 -14.23 -12.69 -11.50
CA THR A 79 -13.57 -14.01 -11.53
C THR A 79 -12.08 -13.87 -11.82
N GLY A 80 -11.23 -14.50 -11.01
CA GLY A 80 -9.78 -14.40 -11.10
C GLY A 80 -9.20 -13.12 -10.49
N THR A 81 -9.98 -12.38 -9.69
CA THR A 81 -9.53 -11.14 -9.03
C THR A 81 -9.81 -11.17 -7.54
N VAL A 82 -9.32 -10.15 -6.83
CA VAL A 82 -9.68 -9.96 -5.42
C VAL A 82 -11.14 -9.59 -5.25
N LEU A 83 -12.00 -9.59 -6.27
CA LEU A 83 -13.44 -9.44 -6.12
C LEU A 83 -14.17 -10.79 -6.14
N GLN A 84 -13.46 -11.88 -6.47
CA GLN A 84 -14.05 -13.21 -6.64
C GLN A 84 -14.89 -13.64 -5.42
N SER A 85 -16.06 -14.20 -5.69
CA SER A 85 -17.00 -14.70 -4.67
C SER A 85 -17.54 -13.64 -3.71
N THR A 86 -17.34 -12.34 -3.96
CA THR A 86 -18.05 -11.30 -3.19
C THR A 86 -19.50 -11.23 -3.63
N LYS A 87 -20.42 -11.12 -2.66
CA LYS A 87 -21.83 -10.81 -2.89
C LYS A 87 -22.11 -9.30 -2.87
N LEU A 88 -21.09 -8.49 -2.57
CA LEU A 88 -21.21 -7.04 -2.58
C LEU A 88 -21.24 -6.53 -4.01
N SER A 89 -22.04 -5.49 -4.22
CA SER A 89 -22.17 -4.80 -5.50
C SER A 89 -20.86 -4.10 -5.86
N LEU A 90 -20.52 -4.05 -7.14
CA LEU A 90 -19.36 -3.35 -7.69
C LEU A 90 -19.44 -1.85 -7.43
N LYS A 91 -20.64 -1.26 -7.41
CA LYS A 91 -20.82 0.12 -6.97
C LYS A 91 -20.24 0.34 -5.57
N LYS A 92 -20.51 -0.55 -4.60
CA LYS A 92 -19.90 -0.45 -3.26
C LYS A 92 -18.37 -0.61 -3.28
N TRP A 93 -17.82 -1.39 -4.22
CA TRP A 93 -16.37 -1.51 -4.38
C TRP A 93 -15.73 -0.24 -4.94
N VAL A 94 -16.36 0.43 -5.92
CA VAL A 94 -15.91 1.75 -6.41
C VAL A 94 -15.81 2.72 -5.24
N TRP A 95 -16.86 2.83 -4.44
CA TRP A 95 -16.90 3.67 -3.24
C TRP A 95 -15.82 3.30 -2.22
N ALA A 96 -15.61 2.01 -1.95
CA ALA A 96 -14.60 1.58 -1.01
C ALA A 96 -13.17 1.91 -1.47
N VAL A 97 -12.87 1.72 -2.75
CA VAL A 97 -11.56 2.05 -3.35
C VAL A 97 -11.33 3.55 -3.29
N PHE A 98 -12.32 4.36 -3.70
CA PHE A 98 -12.24 5.82 -3.61
C PHE A 98 -11.96 6.31 -2.19
N LEU A 99 -12.76 5.86 -1.21
CA LEU A 99 -12.62 6.29 0.19
C LEU A 99 -11.24 5.90 0.76
N GLU A 100 -10.73 4.72 0.41
CA GLU A 100 -9.43 4.25 0.88
C GLU A 100 -8.28 5.06 0.26
N LEU A 101 -8.32 5.36 -1.04
CA LEU A 101 -7.27 6.11 -1.73
C LEU A 101 -7.25 7.60 -1.34
N THR A 102 -8.43 8.21 -1.21
CA THR A 102 -8.56 9.63 -0.84
C THR A 102 -8.26 9.91 0.63
N SER A 103 -8.35 8.90 1.50
CA SER A 103 -8.02 9.04 2.92
C SER A 103 -6.52 8.78 3.18
N LEU A 104 -5.69 9.81 3.31
CA LEU A 104 -4.23 9.68 3.53
C LEU A 104 -3.85 8.73 4.69
N LYS A 105 -4.62 8.75 5.79
CA LYS A 105 -4.40 7.92 6.98
C LYS A 105 -5.22 6.61 6.95
N GLY A 106 -5.76 6.27 5.79
CA GLY A 106 -6.65 5.13 5.53
C GLY A 106 -8.03 5.26 6.17
N VAL A 107 -8.87 4.25 5.93
CA VAL A 107 -10.24 4.19 6.47
C VAL A 107 -10.37 3.01 7.45
N SER A 108 -11.01 3.24 8.60
CA SER A 108 -11.32 2.16 9.54
C SER A 108 -12.50 1.33 9.02
N SER A 109 -12.52 0.02 9.32
CA SER A 109 -13.67 -0.83 8.97
C SER A 109 -14.98 -0.36 9.61
N MET A 110 -14.88 0.32 10.77
CA MET A 110 -16.02 0.94 11.46
C MET A 110 -16.65 2.05 10.63
N LYS A 111 -15.82 2.95 10.11
CA LYS A 111 -16.30 4.01 9.21
C LYS A 111 -16.86 3.44 7.91
N LEU A 112 -16.10 2.55 7.26
CA LEU A 112 -16.48 2.03 5.95
C LEU A 112 -17.80 1.23 5.99
N HIS A 113 -18.05 0.45 7.05
CA HIS A 113 -19.30 -0.32 7.14
C HIS A 113 -20.54 0.59 7.23
N ARG A 114 -20.41 1.72 7.93
CA ARG A 114 -21.49 2.69 8.08
C ARG A 114 -21.74 3.40 6.76
N ASP A 115 -20.67 3.87 6.13
CA ASP A 115 -20.73 4.63 4.89
C ASP A 115 -21.32 3.76 3.74
N LEU A 116 -21.00 2.45 3.69
CA LEU A 116 -21.50 1.53 2.65
C LEU A 116 -22.74 0.73 3.05
N LYS A 117 -23.27 0.91 4.26
CA LYS A 117 -24.36 0.10 4.84
C LYS A 117 -24.11 -1.40 4.65
N ILE A 118 -22.98 -1.88 5.19
CA ILE A 118 -22.61 -3.30 5.21
C ILE A 118 -22.21 -3.71 6.63
N THR A 119 -21.99 -5.00 6.88
CA THR A 119 -21.44 -5.46 8.16
C THR A 119 -19.98 -5.01 8.31
N GLN A 120 -19.55 -4.76 9.54
CA GLN A 120 -18.14 -4.44 9.83
C GLN A 120 -17.20 -5.54 9.31
N LYS A 121 -17.57 -6.82 9.47
CA LYS A 121 -16.81 -7.97 8.95
C LYS A 121 -16.59 -7.87 7.44
N ASN A 122 -17.62 -7.52 6.68
CA ASN A 122 -17.52 -7.35 5.23
C ASN A 122 -16.66 -6.14 4.88
N ALA A 123 -16.79 -5.03 5.59
CA ALA A 123 -15.94 -3.84 5.40
C ALA A 123 -14.46 -4.14 5.68
N TRP A 124 -14.17 -4.87 6.75
CA TRP A 124 -12.81 -5.28 7.10
C TRP A 124 -12.19 -6.21 6.05
N HIS A 125 -12.95 -7.21 5.58
CA HIS A 125 -12.50 -8.09 4.50
C HIS A 125 -12.29 -7.33 3.19
N MET A 126 -13.21 -6.42 2.85
CA MET A 126 -13.13 -5.55 1.68
C MET A 126 -11.86 -4.69 1.71
N LEU A 127 -11.56 -4.02 2.83
CA LEU A 127 -10.33 -3.22 2.97
C LEU A 127 -9.08 -4.07 2.76
N HIS A 128 -9.01 -5.28 3.34
CA HIS A 128 -7.87 -6.17 3.11
C HIS A 128 -7.72 -6.58 1.66
N ARG A 129 -8.82 -6.79 0.94
CA ARG A 129 -8.78 -7.12 -0.49
C ARG A 129 -8.34 -5.93 -1.33
N ILE A 130 -8.71 -4.70 -0.95
CA ILE A 130 -8.20 -3.47 -1.60
C ILE A 130 -6.68 -3.34 -1.42
N ARG A 131 -6.16 -3.66 -0.23
CA ARG A 131 -4.69 -3.63 0.04
C ARG A 131 -3.89 -4.51 -0.92
N GLU A 132 -4.43 -5.66 -1.32
CA GLU A 132 -3.77 -6.52 -2.31
C GLU A 132 -3.56 -5.84 -3.65
N GLY A 133 -4.47 -4.93 -4.03
CA GLY A 133 -4.36 -4.14 -5.26
C GLY A 133 -3.28 -3.07 -5.19
N LEU A 134 -2.92 -2.64 -3.97
CA LEU A 134 -1.94 -1.58 -3.69
C LEU A 134 -0.54 -2.11 -3.41
N PHE A 135 -0.30 -3.41 -3.57
CA PHE A 135 1.02 -3.98 -3.34
C PHE A 135 2.01 -3.39 -4.35
N PRO A 136 3.03 -2.62 -3.91
CA PRO A 136 3.99 -2.02 -4.83
C PRO A 136 4.74 -3.15 -5.53
N ARG A 137 4.69 -3.17 -6.86
CA ARG A 137 5.61 -3.98 -7.66
C ARG A 137 6.85 -3.13 -7.86
N ILE A 138 7.98 -3.54 -7.30
CA ILE A 138 9.27 -3.10 -7.85
C ILE A 138 9.35 -3.78 -9.21
N MET A 139 8.99 -3.06 -10.27
CA MET A 139 9.15 -3.56 -11.64
C MET A 139 10.56 -3.32 -12.13
N GLU A 140 11.19 -2.25 -11.64
CA GLU A 140 12.54 -1.81 -11.95
C GLU A 140 13.20 -1.34 -10.66
N ALA A 141 14.52 -1.53 -10.56
CA ALA A 141 15.29 -1.08 -9.42
C ALA A 141 15.31 0.46 -9.34
N PHE A 142 15.45 1.01 -8.14
CA PHE A 142 15.65 2.45 -7.97
C PHE A 142 17.05 2.84 -8.43
N GLU A 143 17.10 3.77 -9.39
CA GLU A 143 18.34 4.27 -9.99
C GLU A 143 18.83 5.58 -9.34
N GLY A 144 17.91 6.37 -8.78
CA GLY A 144 18.23 7.64 -8.13
C GLY A 144 18.78 7.46 -6.71
N PRO A 145 19.19 8.57 -6.06
CA PRO A 145 19.65 8.52 -4.68
C PRO A 145 18.53 8.01 -3.76
N VAL A 146 18.81 6.94 -3.00
CA VAL A 146 17.83 6.30 -2.12
C VAL A 146 18.02 6.68 -0.66
N GLU A 147 16.92 6.91 0.03
CA GLU A 147 16.87 7.03 1.48
C GLU A 147 16.42 5.70 2.09
N VAL A 148 17.14 5.21 3.09
CA VAL A 148 16.80 3.96 3.78
C VAL A 148 16.66 4.23 5.27
N ASP A 149 15.58 3.73 5.86
CA ASP A 149 15.30 3.86 7.30
C ASP A 149 14.40 2.70 7.78
N GLU A 150 14.49 2.40 9.08
CA GLU A 150 13.63 1.46 9.76
C GLU A 150 12.66 2.16 10.73
N ALA A 151 11.45 1.62 10.80
CA ALA A 151 10.50 2.01 11.83
C ALA A 151 10.05 0.79 12.65
N TYR A 152 9.65 1.05 13.89
CA TYR A 152 9.15 0.02 14.80
C TYR A 152 7.67 0.26 15.09
N ILE A 153 6.82 -0.66 14.65
CA ILE A 153 5.37 -0.60 14.81
C ILE A 153 4.92 -1.59 15.88
N GLY A 154 4.17 -1.10 16.86
CA GLY A 154 3.63 -1.93 17.95
C GLY A 154 3.28 -1.12 19.18
N GLY A 155 2.57 -1.75 20.11
CA GLY A 155 2.27 -1.17 21.42
C GLY A 155 3.52 -0.99 22.27
N LEU A 156 3.48 -0.03 23.19
CA LEU A 156 4.53 0.11 24.19
C LEU A 156 4.53 -1.12 25.10
N GLU A 157 5.71 -1.67 25.39
CA GLU A 157 5.86 -2.84 26.25
C GLU A 157 5.22 -2.64 27.63
N LYS A 158 5.34 -1.42 28.18
CA LYS A 158 4.72 -1.04 29.45
C LYS A 158 3.19 -1.16 29.47
N ASN A 159 2.55 -1.07 28.31
CA ASN A 159 1.09 -1.14 28.15
C ASN A 159 0.59 -2.57 27.84
N LYS A 160 1.48 -3.56 27.71
CA LYS A 160 1.07 -4.95 27.53
C LYS A 160 0.61 -5.57 28.85
N HIS A 161 -0.30 -6.54 28.78
CA HIS A 161 -0.60 -7.40 29.94
C HIS A 161 0.67 -8.13 30.38
N GLU A 162 0.77 -8.41 31.68
CA GLU A 162 2.00 -8.90 32.33
C GLU A 162 2.50 -10.23 31.74
N ASP A 163 1.57 -11.12 31.38
CA ASP A 163 1.81 -12.38 30.67
C ASP A 163 2.37 -12.21 29.24
N LYS A 164 2.23 -11.02 28.65
CA LYS A 164 2.69 -10.68 27.29
C LYS A 164 3.90 -9.76 27.26
N LYS A 165 4.45 -9.40 28.43
CA LYS A 165 5.67 -8.61 28.55
C LYS A 165 6.89 -9.51 28.37
N LEU A 166 7.77 -9.13 27.45
CA LEU A 166 9.04 -9.80 27.19
C LEU A 166 10.12 -9.43 28.23
N ASN A 167 9.93 -8.34 28.99
CA ASN A 167 10.84 -7.83 30.02
C ASN A 167 12.32 -7.70 29.58
N ALA A 168 12.58 -7.62 28.28
CA ALA A 168 13.91 -7.64 27.68
C ALA A 168 14.53 -6.25 27.44
N GLY A 169 14.21 -5.27 28.30
CA GLY A 169 14.72 -3.89 28.22
C GLY A 169 13.69 -2.83 27.76
N ARG A 170 14.18 -1.62 27.44
CA ARG A 170 13.36 -0.46 27.05
C ARG A 170 13.41 -0.22 25.54
N GLY A 171 12.33 0.29 24.93
CA GLY A 171 12.33 0.82 23.57
C GLY A 171 11.61 -0.03 22.51
N THR A 172 12.37 -0.76 21.70
CA THR A 172 11.91 -1.56 20.54
C THR A 172 11.38 -2.94 20.90
N VAL A 173 11.62 -3.37 22.14
CA VAL A 173 11.19 -4.66 22.69
C VAL A 173 9.70 -4.88 22.42
N GLY A 174 9.40 -5.97 21.72
CA GLY A 174 8.04 -6.40 21.42
C GLY A 174 7.32 -5.60 20.32
N LYS A 175 8.02 -4.73 19.58
CA LYS A 175 7.55 -4.11 18.34
C LYS A 175 7.99 -4.92 17.12
N THR A 176 7.28 -4.75 16.02
CA THR A 176 7.67 -5.33 14.73
C THR A 176 8.45 -4.28 13.94
N ALA A 177 9.64 -4.64 13.47
CA ALA A 177 10.44 -3.78 12.61
C ALA A 177 9.88 -3.79 11.19
N VAL A 178 9.89 -2.61 10.56
CA VAL A 178 9.57 -2.40 9.16
C VAL A 178 10.70 -1.59 8.55
N MET A 179 11.04 -1.89 7.31
CA MET A 179 12.09 -1.22 6.56
C MET A 179 11.49 -0.57 5.34
N GLY A 180 12.06 0.57 4.93
CA GLY A 180 11.64 1.32 3.78
C GLY A 180 12.83 1.84 3.00
N VAL A 181 12.72 1.81 1.69
CA VAL A 181 13.65 2.39 0.72
C VAL A 181 12.86 3.37 -0.11
N LYS A 182 13.27 4.63 -0.13
CA LYS A 182 12.65 5.69 -0.91
C LYS A 182 13.62 6.17 -1.97
N ASP A 183 13.23 6.10 -3.23
CA ASP A 183 13.93 6.83 -4.29
C ASP A 183 13.57 8.33 -4.23
N ARG A 184 14.58 9.18 -4.34
CA ARG A 184 14.37 10.63 -4.34
C ARG A 184 13.85 11.13 -5.68
N ASP A 185 14.34 10.57 -6.77
CA ASP A 185 14.08 11.09 -8.11
C ASP A 185 12.68 10.71 -8.60
N SER A 186 12.35 9.41 -8.60
CA SER A 186 11.00 8.95 -8.93
C SER A 186 9.99 9.21 -7.81
N ASN A 187 10.48 9.55 -6.61
CA ASN A 187 9.68 9.72 -5.40
C ASN A 187 8.84 8.46 -5.05
N GLN A 188 9.28 7.28 -5.51
CA GLN A 188 8.67 6.00 -5.19
C GLN A 188 9.23 5.42 -3.88
N ILE A 189 8.41 4.64 -3.19
CA ILE A 189 8.77 3.95 -1.94
C ILE A 189 8.50 2.46 -2.08
N TYR A 190 9.46 1.68 -1.59
CA TYR A 190 9.27 0.28 -1.24
C TYR A 190 9.35 0.13 0.28
N ALA A 191 8.43 -0.62 0.88
CA ALA A 191 8.47 -0.87 2.33
C ALA A 191 7.86 -2.22 2.68
N GLN A 192 8.45 -2.90 3.67
CA GLN A 192 8.00 -4.20 4.15
C GLN A 192 8.31 -4.43 5.62
N VAL A 193 7.61 -5.39 6.23
CA VAL A 193 8.01 -5.96 7.53
C VAL A 193 9.29 -6.77 7.36
N ILE A 194 10.24 -6.62 8.28
CA ILE A 194 11.47 -7.42 8.32
C ILE A 194 11.43 -8.42 9.46
N GLU A 195 12.05 -9.58 9.25
CA GLU A 195 12.10 -10.67 10.24
C GLU A 195 13.10 -10.39 11.35
N ASP A 196 14.22 -9.75 11.01
CA ASP A 196 15.30 -9.34 11.90
C ASP A 196 15.98 -8.06 11.36
N ASN A 197 16.79 -7.42 12.21
CA ASN A 197 17.58 -6.23 11.89
C ASN A 197 19.06 -6.57 11.64
N THR A 198 19.35 -7.78 11.15
CA THR A 198 20.74 -8.16 10.85
C THR A 198 21.22 -7.42 9.60
N LYS A 199 22.53 -7.16 9.56
CA LYS A 199 23.23 -6.63 8.39
C LYS A 199 22.88 -7.39 7.10
N ARG A 200 22.82 -8.73 7.17
CA ARG A 200 22.48 -9.60 6.03
C ARG A 200 21.08 -9.31 5.50
N THR A 201 20.08 -9.27 6.37
CA THR A 201 18.68 -9.07 5.98
C THR A 201 18.46 -7.67 5.41
N ILE A 202 18.96 -6.64 6.09
CA ILE A 202 18.84 -5.24 5.69
C ILE A 202 19.53 -4.98 4.34
N GLN A 203 20.80 -5.37 4.20
CA GLN A 203 21.55 -5.12 2.97
C GLN A 203 21.00 -5.91 1.78
N LYS A 204 20.49 -7.12 2.00
CA LYS A 204 19.79 -7.88 0.95
C LYS A 204 18.62 -7.09 0.39
N ILE A 205 17.75 -6.56 1.27
CA ILE A 205 16.56 -5.80 0.84
C ILE A 205 16.98 -4.55 0.06
N ILE A 206 17.99 -3.82 0.53
CA ILE A 206 18.50 -2.62 -0.15
C ILE A 206 18.98 -3.00 -1.56
N ASN A 207 19.86 -3.99 -1.67
CA ASN A 207 20.47 -4.38 -2.94
C ASN A 207 19.47 -5.04 -3.92
N GLU A 208 18.36 -5.59 -3.44
CA GLU A 208 17.25 -6.07 -4.29
C GLU A 208 16.34 -4.93 -4.76
N THR A 209 16.41 -3.75 -4.13
CA THR A 209 15.50 -2.63 -4.40
C THR A 209 16.14 -1.51 -5.22
N ARG A 210 17.46 -1.33 -5.16
CA ARG A 210 18.19 -0.29 -5.89
C ARG A 210 19.22 -0.86 -6.86
N SER A 211 19.65 -0.07 -7.83
CA SER A 211 20.85 -0.37 -8.60
C SER A 211 22.11 -0.23 -7.74
N GLN A 212 23.21 -0.88 -8.13
CA GLN A 212 24.45 -0.83 -7.37
C GLN A 212 25.08 0.57 -7.35
N ASP A 213 24.83 1.34 -8.42
CA ASP A 213 25.38 2.67 -8.62
C ASP A 213 24.58 3.76 -7.89
N ALA A 214 23.31 3.52 -7.57
CA ALA A 214 22.44 4.45 -6.85
C ALA A 214 23.05 4.85 -5.48
N PRO A 215 23.23 6.15 -5.18
CA PRO A 215 23.67 6.61 -3.86
C PRO A 215 22.71 6.18 -2.75
N VAL A 216 23.24 5.82 -1.58
CA VAL A 216 22.46 5.37 -0.42
C VAL A 216 22.65 6.30 0.76
N PHE A 217 21.54 6.83 1.29
CA PHE A 217 21.52 7.67 2.48
C PHE A 217 20.78 6.97 3.62
N THR A 218 21.46 6.80 4.76
CA THR A 218 20.90 6.15 5.96
C THR A 218 21.23 6.93 7.22
N ASP A 219 20.70 6.49 8.36
CA ASP A 219 21.21 6.89 9.67
C ASP A 219 22.52 6.16 10.04
N GLU A 220 22.92 6.21 11.30
CA GLU A 220 24.18 5.64 11.81
C GLU A 220 24.08 4.18 12.28
N HIS A 221 23.03 3.43 11.92
CA HIS A 221 22.92 2.05 12.38
C HIS A 221 23.98 1.15 11.74
N LEU A 222 24.64 0.30 12.56
CA LEU A 222 25.75 -0.58 12.15
C LEU A 222 25.39 -1.57 11.03
N SER A 223 24.10 -1.86 10.83
CA SER A 223 23.62 -2.71 9.73
C SER A 223 23.92 -2.15 8.34
N TYR A 224 24.17 -0.84 8.23
CA TYR A 224 24.44 -0.17 6.97
C TYR A 224 25.92 -0.15 6.57
N GLU A 225 26.84 -0.45 7.50
CA GLU A 225 28.28 -0.41 7.22
C GLU A 225 28.67 -1.34 6.07
N GLY A 226 29.47 -0.85 5.12
CA GLY A 226 29.95 -1.65 3.98
C GLY A 226 28.95 -1.76 2.82
N LEU A 227 27.86 -0.99 2.81
CA LEU A 227 27.06 -0.78 1.60
C LEU A 227 27.86 -0.01 0.54
N THR A 228 27.66 -0.35 -0.73
CA THR A 228 28.24 0.40 -1.85
C THR A 228 27.56 1.77 -2.00
N ASN A 229 28.32 2.81 -2.35
CA ASN A 229 27.85 4.18 -2.55
C ASN A 229 27.04 4.74 -1.37
N HIS A 230 27.43 4.39 -0.15
CA HIS A 230 26.71 4.71 1.08
C HIS A 230 27.28 5.93 1.80
N THR A 231 26.37 6.79 2.28
CA THR A 231 26.66 7.90 3.18
C THR A 231 25.68 7.86 4.36
N SER A 232 26.21 7.84 5.58
CA SER A 232 25.42 7.95 6.81
C SER A 232 25.25 9.41 7.23
N VAL A 233 24.11 9.73 7.85
CA VAL A 233 23.78 11.05 8.35
C VAL A 233 23.63 10.99 9.88
N ASN A 234 24.42 11.79 10.60
CA ASN A 234 24.43 11.79 12.06
C ASN A 234 23.34 12.69 12.66
N HIS A 235 22.18 12.09 12.96
CA HIS A 235 21.08 12.78 13.65
C HIS A 235 21.43 13.22 15.08
N SER A 236 22.36 12.54 15.76
CA SER A 236 22.76 12.86 17.15
C SER A 236 23.61 14.13 17.27
N GLN A 237 24.30 14.53 16.20
CA GLN A 237 25.11 15.75 16.14
C GLN A 237 24.36 16.98 15.56
N LYS A 238 23.04 16.91 15.40
CA LYS A 238 22.20 17.91 14.70
C LYS A 238 22.61 18.11 13.22
N GLN A 239 23.28 17.13 12.61
CA GLN A 239 23.53 17.13 11.17
C GLN A 239 22.31 16.54 10.47
N TRP A 240 21.36 17.40 10.10
CA TRP A 240 20.13 17.00 9.39
C TRP A 240 20.34 16.80 7.88
N ALA A 241 21.50 17.23 7.38
CA ALA A 241 21.96 17.00 6.02
C ALA A 241 23.50 17.07 5.96
N VAL A 242 24.13 16.18 5.20
CA VAL A 242 25.58 16.21 4.92
C VAL A 242 25.78 16.46 3.43
N SER A 243 26.62 17.43 3.05
CA SER A 243 26.99 17.60 1.65
C SER A 243 27.91 16.46 1.23
N THR A 244 27.52 15.69 0.21
CA THR A 244 28.34 14.64 -0.37
C THR A 244 29.47 15.25 -1.19
N MET A 245 30.47 14.44 -1.56
CA MET A 245 31.56 14.89 -2.44
C MET A 245 31.07 15.35 -3.83
N LEU A 246 29.83 15.04 -4.20
CA LEU A 246 29.17 15.46 -5.44
C LEU A 246 28.27 16.69 -5.26
N GLY A 247 28.22 17.28 -4.05
CA GLY A 247 27.41 18.46 -3.75
C GLY A 247 25.95 18.19 -3.37
N GLU A 248 25.51 16.92 -3.38
CA GLU A 248 24.15 16.54 -2.95
C GLU A 248 24.00 16.55 -1.42
N LEU A 249 22.81 16.83 -0.90
CA LEU A 249 22.53 16.79 0.53
C LEU A 249 22.01 15.39 0.95
N ALA A 250 22.85 14.60 1.61
CA ALA A 250 22.48 13.32 2.23
C ALA A 250 21.56 13.55 3.44
N HIS A 251 20.36 12.96 3.45
CA HIS A 251 19.36 13.02 4.54
C HIS A 251 18.29 11.92 4.40
N THR A 252 17.52 11.65 5.47
CA THR A 252 16.44 10.63 5.49
C THR A 252 15.03 11.24 5.65
N ASN A 253 14.88 12.55 5.44
CA ASN A 253 13.64 13.29 5.71
C ASN A 253 12.41 12.76 4.94
N GLY A 254 12.59 12.27 3.71
CA GLY A 254 11.49 11.77 2.89
C GLY A 254 10.91 10.47 3.44
N ILE A 255 11.78 9.51 3.75
CA ILE A 255 11.37 8.22 4.34
C ILE A 255 10.83 8.41 5.79
N GLU A 256 11.39 9.32 6.57
CA GLU A 256 10.87 9.68 7.89
C GLU A 256 9.45 10.26 7.83
N SER A 257 9.18 11.12 6.84
CA SER A 257 7.84 11.68 6.60
C SER A 257 6.83 10.59 6.26
N PHE A 258 7.23 9.59 5.47
CA PHE A 258 6.42 8.40 5.19
C PHE A 258 6.08 7.63 6.48
N TRP A 259 7.07 7.38 7.34
CA TRP A 259 6.84 6.72 8.62
C TRP A 259 5.92 7.52 9.55
N ALA A 260 6.03 8.85 9.54
CA ALA A 260 5.16 9.71 10.33
C ALA A 260 3.69 9.58 9.90
N VAL A 261 3.41 9.42 8.60
CA VAL A 261 2.05 9.17 8.09
C VAL A 261 1.55 7.80 8.56
N LEU A 262 2.34 6.75 8.41
CA LEU A 262 1.98 5.39 8.84
C LEU A 262 1.72 5.32 10.36
N LYS A 263 2.61 5.90 11.18
CA LYS A 263 2.46 5.94 12.65
C LYS A 263 1.21 6.74 13.05
N ARG A 264 0.91 7.86 12.38
CA ARG A 264 -0.33 8.62 12.62
C ARG A 264 -1.59 7.81 12.29
N ALA A 265 -1.57 7.00 11.23
CA ALA A 265 -2.67 6.10 10.90
C ALA A 265 -2.81 4.95 11.93
N TYR A 266 -1.69 4.38 12.36
CA TYR A 266 -1.66 3.38 13.43
C TYR A 266 -2.30 3.92 14.71
N HIS A 267 -1.92 5.12 15.16
CA HIS A 267 -2.44 5.70 16.39
C HIS A 267 -3.88 6.23 16.27
N GLY A 268 -4.26 6.79 15.12
CA GLY A 268 -5.52 7.52 14.97
C GLY A 268 -6.65 6.78 14.25
N THR A 269 -6.34 5.92 13.27
CA THR A 269 -7.36 5.25 12.44
C THR A 269 -7.56 3.79 12.87
N TYR A 270 -6.45 3.07 13.05
CA TYR A 270 -6.48 1.62 13.23
C TYR A 270 -6.41 1.21 14.69
N HIS A 271 -5.68 1.97 15.53
CA HIS A 271 -5.35 1.72 16.94
C HIS A 271 -4.58 0.41 17.23
N HIS A 272 -4.80 -0.62 16.44
CA HIS A 272 -4.14 -1.91 16.53
C HIS A 272 -3.95 -2.52 15.14
N LEU A 273 -2.71 -2.92 14.84
CA LEU A 273 -2.34 -3.71 13.67
C LEU A 273 -1.64 -4.98 14.15
N SER A 274 -2.23 -6.14 13.84
CA SER A 274 -1.61 -7.42 14.23
C SER A 274 -0.35 -7.68 13.40
N LYS A 275 0.64 -8.37 13.99
CA LYS A 275 1.88 -8.76 13.28
C LYS A 275 1.58 -9.50 11.98
N LYS A 276 0.58 -10.40 11.99
CA LYS A 276 0.10 -11.14 10.82
C LYS A 276 -0.30 -10.24 9.65
N HIS A 277 -0.91 -9.09 9.91
CA HIS A 277 -1.44 -8.22 8.87
C HIS A 277 -0.59 -6.99 8.61
N LEU A 278 0.37 -6.66 9.48
CA LEU A 278 1.14 -5.43 9.42
C LEU A 278 1.75 -5.19 8.04
N ASN A 279 2.30 -6.22 7.40
CA ASN A 279 2.89 -6.08 6.06
C ASN A 279 1.87 -5.60 5.00
N ARG A 280 0.59 -6.01 5.09
CA ARG A 280 -0.47 -5.53 4.19
C ARG A 280 -0.76 -4.03 4.39
N TYR A 281 -0.61 -3.53 5.61
CA TYR A 281 -0.76 -2.10 5.89
C TYR A 281 0.47 -1.32 5.43
N VAL A 282 1.68 -1.81 5.70
CA VAL A 282 2.92 -1.16 5.23
C VAL A 282 2.91 -1.01 3.70
N THR A 283 2.61 -2.10 2.99
CA THR A 283 2.53 -2.12 1.53
C THR A 283 1.40 -1.25 0.98
N GLN A 284 0.24 -1.21 1.63
CA GLN A 284 -0.84 -0.28 1.28
C GLN A 284 -0.38 1.19 1.36
N PHE A 285 0.33 1.58 2.42
CA PHE A 285 0.80 2.96 2.57
C PHE A 285 1.87 3.29 1.52
N ALA A 286 2.79 2.36 1.23
CA ALA A 286 3.76 2.52 0.16
C ALA A 286 3.06 2.66 -1.20
N GLY A 287 2.13 1.78 -1.54
CA GLY A 287 1.34 1.86 -2.78
C GLY A 287 0.58 3.19 -2.92
N LYS A 288 -0.05 3.66 -1.85
CA LYS A 288 -0.73 4.98 -1.86
C LYS A 288 0.22 6.16 -2.02
N HIS A 289 1.44 6.05 -1.50
CA HIS A 289 2.47 7.05 -1.72
C HIS A 289 2.89 7.08 -3.19
N ASN A 290 3.10 5.91 -3.77
CA ASN A 290 3.57 5.74 -5.14
C ASN A 290 2.54 6.19 -6.18
N LEU A 291 1.25 6.13 -5.82
CA LEU A 291 0.14 6.58 -6.67
C LEU A 291 -0.18 8.08 -6.51
N ARG A 292 0.49 8.81 -5.61
CA ARG A 292 0.00 10.13 -5.15
C ARG A 292 0.02 11.24 -6.20
N ASP A 293 0.84 11.07 -7.24
CA ASP A 293 1.02 12.06 -8.32
C ASP A 293 0.03 11.83 -9.47
N HIS A 294 -0.75 10.74 -9.45
CA HIS A 294 -1.86 10.50 -10.38
C HIS A 294 -3.15 11.19 -9.91
N ASP A 295 -4.07 11.49 -10.82
CA ASP A 295 -5.43 11.90 -10.45
C ASP A 295 -6.19 10.74 -9.77
N THR A 296 -7.25 11.07 -9.02
CA THR A 296 -7.99 10.09 -8.23
C THR A 296 -8.55 8.92 -9.05
N ILE A 297 -9.05 9.14 -10.28
CA ILE A 297 -9.60 8.05 -11.11
C ILE A 297 -8.46 7.13 -11.55
N ASP A 298 -7.32 7.67 -11.95
CA ASP A 298 -6.17 6.85 -12.34
C ASP A 298 -5.58 6.09 -11.15
N GLN A 299 -5.54 6.68 -9.96
CA GLN A 299 -5.20 5.94 -8.72
C GLN A 299 -6.13 4.75 -8.51
N MET A 300 -7.45 4.95 -8.70
CA MET A 300 -8.45 3.89 -8.57
C MET A 300 -8.25 2.80 -9.63
N ARG A 301 -7.99 3.18 -10.89
CA ARG A 301 -7.72 2.25 -11.99
C ARG A 301 -6.49 1.40 -11.70
N LEU A 302 -5.38 2.02 -11.28
CA LEU A 302 -4.13 1.32 -10.96
C LEU A 302 -4.31 0.36 -9.78
N ALA A 303 -5.01 0.79 -8.73
CA ALA A 303 -5.34 -0.07 -7.59
C ALA A 303 -6.18 -1.28 -8.01
N VAL A 304 -7.20 -1.09 -8.85
CA VAL A 304 -8.06 -2.16 -9.36
C VAL A 304 -7.34 -3.09 -10.32
N ALA A 305 -6.52 -2.57 -11.24
CA ALA A 305 -5.67 -3.37 -12.11
C ALA A 305 -4.73 -4.27 -11.28
N GLY A 306 -4.17 -3.73 -10.19
CA GLY A 306 -3.35 -4.47 -9.23
C GLY A 306 -4.08 -5.62 -8.52
N MET A 307 -5.42 -5.65 -8.55
CA MET A 307 -6.25 -6.73 -7.99
C MET A 307 -6.39 -7.95 -8.90
N ALA A 308 -6.05 -7.81 -10.19
CA ALA A 308 -6.13 -8.92 -11.14
C ALA A 308 -5.16 -10.05 -10.77
N GLY A 309 -5.60 -11.30 -10.93
CA GLY A 309 -4.78 -12.50 -10.67
C GLY A 309 -4.55 -12.81 -9.19
N LYS A 310 -5.10 -12.02 -8.26
CA LYS A 310 -4.94 -12.22 -6.82
C LYS A 310 -6.25 -12.69 -6.19
N GLN A 311 -6.16 -13.57 -5.18
CA GLN A 311 -7.33 -13.99 -4.40
C GLN A 311 -6.98 -13.98 -2.92
N LEU A 312 -7.86 -13.38 -2.10
CA LEU A 312 -7.73 -13.34 -0.65
C LEU A 312 -9.03 -13.78 0.02
N ARG A 313 -9.07 -15.03 0.49
CA ARG A 313 -10.26 -15.58 1.14
C ARG A 313 -10.29 -15.12 2.60
N TYR A 314 -11.50 -15.05 3.16
CA TYR A 314 -11.66 -14.65 4.55
C TYR A 314 -10.87 -15.56 5.51
N LYS A 315 -10.84 -16.88 5.23
CA LYS A 315 -10.08 -17.84 6.02
C LYS A 315 -8.58 -17.53 6.08
N ASP A 316 -7.99 -17.07 4.97
CA ASP A 316 -6.56 -16.73 4.90
C ASP A 316 -6.23 -15.53 5.82
N LEU A 317 -7.24 -14.67 6.10
CA LEU A 317 -7.10 -13.53 7.01
C LEU A 317 -7.28 -13.90 8.48
N VAL A 318 -8.11 -14.88 8.82
CA VAL A 318 -8.39 -15.22 10.23
C VAL A 318 -7.61 -16.42 10.75
N SER A 319 -7.04 -17.26 9.87
CA SER A 319 -6.28 -18.47 10.22
C SER A 319 -4.91 -18.20 10.82
#